data_AF-A0A367I814-F1
#
_entry.id   AF-A0A367I814-F1
#
_cell.length_a   1.000
_cell.length_b   1.000
_cell.length_c   1.000
_cell.angle_alpha   90.00
_cell.angle_beta   90.00
_cell.angle_gamma   90.00
#
_symmetry.space_group_name_H-M   'P 1'
#
loop_
_entity.id
_entity.type
_entity.pdbx_description
1 polymer ?
#
loop_
_entity_poly.entity_id
_entity_poly.type
_entity_poly.pdbx_seq_one_letter_code
_entity_poly.pdbx_strand_id
1 'polypeptide(L)'
;MNETGEGSVWGKDEQTCLRAIQRFKTKNRAMGIPEHIDPEPQTIEIEWPIDPVPLNVQKAVGKLIVKRGEFGFLETERVDEIARIIEEYPIGLEQSLSLRAAINQEKSVYSHRRIMDRKKDLRRRYENGTGILELAKLVDGPPVNVFRAILTARNHSKNRIKMMLKEPGRMNERDQEQFRIAEEADRVANVDQSETHLAADLFEDILCDHFESLGVRFRRQGELSKEQILSEGRPIRTPDLLFLDDLRINGIPCAWIDAKHFFGSALSFPRKKTQKQVNRYTEVYGQGAIIYRHGFCDGLHLRGAQKLDAMPVDLSRLIEHNESRS
;
A
#
# COMPACT_ATOMS: atom_id res chain seq x y z
N MET A 1 1.30 14.28 48.85
CA MET A 1 1.32 13.05 48.03
C MET A 1 0.80 13.45 46.66
N ASN A 2 1.72 13.83 45.77
CA ASN A 2 1.39 14.12 44.38
C ASN A 2 1.70 12.85 43.60
N GLU A 3 0.65 12.14 43.20
CA GLU A 3 0.75 11.06 42.23
C GLU A 3 1.25 11.64 40.91
N THR A 4 2.49 11.32 40.59
CA THR A 4 3.04 11.45 39.24
C THR A 4 2.23 10.53 38.33
N GLY A 5 1.33 11.12 37.54
CA GLY A 5 0.64 10.40 36.46
C GLY A 5 1.66 9.93 35.43
N GLU A 6 2.19 8.74 35.64
CA GLU A 6 2.87 7.97 34.59
C GLU A 6 1.85 7.74 33.49
N GLY A 7 2.04 8.39 32.34
CA GLY A 7 1.22 8.13 31.16
C GLY A 7 1.29 6.65 30.81
N SER A 8 0.17 6.08 30.38
CA SER A 8 0.08 4.69 29.94
C SER A 8 1.29 4.27 29.10
N VAL A 9 1.83 3.06 29.35
CA VAL A 9 2.97 2.48 28.60
C VAL A 9 2.70 2.45 27.09
N TRP A 10 1.43 2.41 26.68
CA TRP A 10 1.01 2.39 25.28
C TRP A 10 0.58 3.77 24.73
N GLY A 11 0.68 4.82 25.54
CA GLY A 11 0.38 6.19 25.15
C GLY A 11 -0.99 6.35 24.48
N LYS A 12 -0.99 6.78 23.20
CA LYS A 12 -2.23 7.04 22.44
C LYS A 12 -2.99 5.79 22.01
N ASP A 13 -2.37 4.62 22.11
CA ASP A 13 -2.93 3.33 21.70
C ASP A 13 -3.41 2.50 22.90
N GLU A 14 -3.46 3.07 24.11
CA GLU A 14 -3.91 2.38 25.33
C GLU A 14 -5.25 1.63 25.15
N GLN A 15 -6.25 2.31 24.59
CA GLN A 15 -7.58 1.74 24.42
C GLN A 15 -7.60 0.56 23.45
N THR A 16 -6.77 0.59 22.40
CA THR A 16 -6.67 -0.49 21.42
C THR A 16 -5.86 -1.65 21.97
N CYS A 17 -4.80 -1.39 22.73
CA CYS A 17 -4.03 -2.42 23.44
C CYS A 17 -4.88 -3.17 24.47
N LEU A 18 -5.62 -2.44 25.32
CA LEU A 18 -6.54 -3.05 26.28
C LEU A 18 -7.59 -3.93 25.60
N ARG A 19 -8.14 -3.48 24.45
CA ARG A 19 -9.09 -4.27 23.66
C ARG A 19 -8.47 -5.56 23.13
N ALA A 20 -7.24 -5.49 22.62
CA ALA A 20 -6.53 -6.67 22.11
C ALA A 20 -6.35 -7.74 23.19
N ILE A 21 -6.04 -7.35 24.43
CA ILE A 21 -5.90 -8.26 25.57
C ILE A 21 -7.28 -8.79 26.02
N GLN A 22 -8.28 -7.91 26.09
CA GLN A 22 -9.60 -8.24 26.62
C GLN A 22 -10.48 -9.06 25.66
N ARG A 23 -10.12 -9.21 24.37
CA ARG A 23 -10.83 -10.06 23.40
C ARG A 23 -10.94 -11.53 23.85
N PHE A 24 -9.96 -11.93 24.68
CA PHE A 24 -9.88 -13.07 25.60
C PHE A 24 -11.12 -13.37 26.45
N LYS A 25 -11.74 -12.31 26.97
CA LYS A 25 -12.61 -12.36 28.15
C LYS A 25 -14.04 -11.91 27.85
N THR A 26 -14.29 -11.41 26.63
CA THR A 26 -15.61 -10.95 26.21
C THR A 26 -16.53 -12.13 25.93
N LYS A 27 -17.73 -12.10 26.55
CA LYS A 27 -18.76 -13.15 26.41
C LYS A 27 -19.16 -13.39 24.95
N ASN A 28 -19.30 -12.32 24.17
CA ASN A 28 -19.50 -12.41 22.72
C ASN A 28 -18.15 -12.22 22.04
N ARG A 29 -17.61 -13.29 21.45
CA ARG A 29 -16.35 -13.25 20.72
C ARG A 29 -16.50 -12.36 19.48
N ALA A 30 -15.41 -11.69 19.12
CA ALA A 30 -15.32 -10.97 17.86
C ALA A 30 -15.42 -11.96 16.68
N MET A 31 -16.05 -11.52 15.59
CA MET A 31 -16.16 -12.27 14.33
C MET A 31 -14.81 -12.86 13.89
N GLY A 32 -14.77 -14.15 13.54
CA GLY A 32 -13.55 -14.88 13.19
C GLY A 32 -12.78 -15.48 14.37
N ILE A 33 -13.09 -15.09 15.62
CA ILE A 33 -12.58 -15.78 16.82
C ILE A 33 -13.57 -16.89 17.20
N PRO A 34 -13.14 -18.16 17.27
CA PRO A 34 -14.01 -19.26 17.69
C PRO A 34 -14.59 -19.06 19.10
N GLU A 35 -15.79 -19.61 19.35
CA GLU A 35 -16.40 -19.58 20.69
C GLU A 35 -15.55 -20.32 21.72
N HIS A 36 -14.95 -21.44 21.31
CA HIS A 36 -14.02 -22.24 22.08
C HIS A 36 -12.68 -22.34 21.36
N ILE A 37 -11.60 -21.97 22.05
CA ILE A 37 -10.22 -22.14 21.60
C ILE A 37 -9.60 -23.18 22.54
N ASP A 38 -9.18 -24.32 21.99
CA ASP A 38 -8.54 -25.40 22.72
C ASP A 38 -7.16 -25.69 22.11
N PRO A 39 -6.06 -25.67 22.90
CA PRO A 39 -5.98 -25.22 24.31
C PRO A 39 -6.33 -23.73 24.48
N GLU A 40 -6.61 -23.30 25.71
CA GLU A 40 -6.87 -21.88 26.02
C GLU A 40 -5.76 -20.96 25.46
N PRO A 41 -6.07 -19.69 25.10
CA PRO A 41 -5.10 -18.73 24.58
C PRO A 41 -3.88 -18.58 25.50
N GLN A 42 -2.69 -18.68 24.91
CA GLN A 42 -1.44 -18.49 25.62
C GLN A 42 -0.86 -17.09 25.36
N THR A 43 -0.09 -16.57 26.31
CA THR A 43 0.70 -15.36 26.06
C THR A 43 2.02 -15.75 25.42
N ILE A 44 2.30 -15.17 24.26
CA ILE A 44 3.55 -15.40 23.51
C ILE A 44 4.19 -14.03 23.31
N GLU A 45 5.44 -13.87 23.72
CA GLU A 45 6.19 -12.62 23.57
C GLU A 45 7.32 -12.84 22.56
N ILE A 46 7.40 -11.96 21.57
CA ILE A 46 8.44 -11.99 20.55
C ILE A 46 9.11 -10.63 20.41
N GLU A 47 10.41 -10.66 20.18
CA GLU A 47 11.19 -9.50 19.77
C GLU A 47 11.22 -9.44 18.23
N TRP A 48 10.95 -8.26 17.69
CA TRP A 48 10.90 -7.99 16.26
C TRP A 48 11.75 -6.77 15.95
N PRO A 49 13.00 -6.95 15.51
CA PRO A 49 13.87 -5.84 15.18
C PRO A 49 13.30 -5.03 14.01
N ILE A 50 13.46 -3.72 14.07
CA ILE A 50 13.00 -2.77 13.06
C ILE A 50 14.13 -1.81 12.69
N ASP A 51 14.22 -1.46 11.42
CA ASP A 51 15.17 -0.47 10.89
C ASP A 51 14.45 0.51 9.95
N PRO A 52 13.68 1.46 10.47
CA PRO A 52 12.88 2.36 9.65
C PRO A 52 13.71 3.43 8.96
N VAL A 53 13.36 3.74 7.71
CA VAL A 53 13.98 4.84 6.96
C VAL A 53 13.61 6.19 7.59
N PRO A 54 14.57 7.07 7.90
CA PRO A 54 14.28 8.38 8.48
C PRO A 54 13.43 9.28 7.57
N LEU A 55 12.51 10.05 8.17
CA LEU A 55 11.58 10.92 7.44
C LEU A 55 12.29 11.98 6.59
N ASN A 56 13.41 12.53 7.07
CA ASN A 56 14.22 13.47 6.31
C ASN A 56 14.83 12.81 5.06
N VAL A 57 15.28 11.56 5.16
CA VAL A 57 15.81 10.76 4.05
C VAL A 57 14.72 10.53 3.01
N GLN A 58 13.54 10.03 3.42
CA GLN A 58 12.41 9.83 2.51
C GLN A 58 12.03 11.14 1.78
N LYS A 59 12.00 12.28 2.51
CA LYS A 59 11.68 13.60 1.93
C LYS A 59 12.73 14.07 0.92
N ALA A 60 14.01 13.84 1.21
CA ALA A 60 15.10 14.23 0.32
C ALA A 60 15.10 13.36 -0.94
N VAL A 61 15.19 12.04 -0.77
CA VAL A 61 15.24 11.06 -1.85
C VAL A 61 14.00 11.15 -2.74
N GLY A 62 12.80 11.28 -2.16
CA GLY A 62 11.56 11.44 -2.92
C GLY A 62 11.55 12.64 -3.88
N LYS A 63 12.28 13.73 -3.58
CA LYS A 63 12.44 14.88 -4.49
C LYS A 63 13.44 14.62 -5.60
N LEU A 64 14.46 13.80 -5.35
CA LEU A 64 15.54 13.51 -6.30
C LEU A 64 15.13 12.44 -7.33
N ILE A 65 14.37 11.43 -6.90
CA ILE A 65 14.02 10.28 -7.75
C ILE A 65 12.75 10.49 -8.60
N VAL A 66 11.94 11.51 -8.28
CA VAL A 66 10.70 11.81 -9.02
C VAL A 66 10.95 12.93 -10.03
N LYS A 67 10.84 12.62 -11.32
CA LYS A 67 10.94 13.61 -12.40
C LYS A 67 9.57 14.06 -12.90
N ARG A 68 9.51 15.29 -13.42
CA ARG A 68 8.29 15.88 -13.99
C ARG A 68 7.86 15.13 -15.24
N GLY A 69 6.60 14.70 -15.29
CA GLY A 69 6.05 13.95 -16.44
C GLY A 69 6.45 12.48 -16.51
N GLU A 70 7.22 11.97 -15.55
CA GLU A 70 7.72 10.60 -15.53
C GLU A 70 6.74 9.69 -14.76
N PHE A 71 5.71 9.18 -15.44
CA PHE A 71 4.67 8.31 -14.85
C PHE A 71 4.74 6.84 -15.30
N GLY A 72 5.57 6.54 -16.30
CA GLY A 72 5.73 5.21 -16.89
C GLY A 72 6.74 4.31 -16.18
N PHE A 73 7.08 3.22 -16.86
CA PHE A 73 8.22 2.37 -16.51
C PHE A 73 9.52 3.16 -16.55
N LEU A 74 10.50 2.68 -15.78
CA LEU A 74 11.84 3.23 -15.80
C LEU A 74 12.70 2.34 -16.68
N GLU A 75 13.40 2.95 -17.62
CA GLU A 75 14.49 2.30 -18.33
C GLU A 75 15.64 1.97 -17.36
N THR A 76 16.45 0.98 -17.68
CA THR A 76 17.56 0.51 -16.85
C THR A 76 18.49 1.66 -16.45
N GLU A 77 18.82 2.56 -17.38
CA GLU A 77 19.70 3.70 -17.11
C GLU A 77 19.11 4.65 -16.07
N ARG A 78 17.78 4.76 -16.02
CA ARG A 78 17.08 5.58 -15.03
C ARG A 78 17.02 4.89 -13.67
N VAL A 79 16.94 3.56 -13.64
CA VAL A 79 17.09 2.78 -12.40
C VAL A 79 18.51 2.92 -11.84
N ASP A 80 19.54 2.81 -12.68
CA ASP A 80 20.93 3.01 -12.29
C ASP A 80 21.20 4.44 -11.80
N GLU A 81 20.59 5.45 -12.42
CA GLU A 81 20.66 6.82 -11.94
C GLU A 81 20.04 6.95 -10.54
N ILE A 82 18.91 6.28 -10.27
CA ILE A 82 18.32 6.25 -8.93
C ILE A 82 19.26 5.55 -7.95
N ALA A 83 19.86 4.41 -8.32
CA ALA A 83 20.82 3.70 -7.49
C ALA A 83 21.99 4.60 -7.07
N ARG A 84 22.58 5.34 -8.03
CA ARG A 84 23.65 6.32 -7.74
C ARG A 84 23.20 7.47 -6.84
N ILE A 85 21.98 7.98 -7.03
CA ILE A 85 21.43 9.07 -6.19
C ILE A 85 21.30 8.64 -4.73
N ILE A 86 20.96 7.37 -4.47
CA ILE A 86 20.63 6.89 -3.13
C ILE A 86 21.85 6.34 -2.37
N GLU A 87 23.02 6.20 -3.00
CA GLU A 87 24.26 5.73 -2.34
C GLU A 87 24.62 6.56 -1.09
N GLU A 88 24.28 7.85 -1.07
CA GLU A 88 24.53 8.75 0.06
C GLU A 88 23.46 8.69 1.16
N TYR A 89 22.45 7.82 1.03
CA TYR A 89 21.29 7.78 1.89
C TYR A 89 21.04 6.37 2.46
N PRO A 90 20.57 6.25 3.72
CA PRO A 90 20.19 4.96 4.31
C PRO A 90 18.81 4.55 3.79
N ILE A 91 18.72 4.22 2.50
CA ILE A 91 17.53 3.69 1.84
C ILE A 91 17.95 2.77 0.68
N GLY A 92 17.28 1.63 0.55
CA GLY A 92 17.52 0.67 -0.53
C GLY A 92 16.91 1.07 -1.86
N LEU A 93 17.33 0.39 -2.94
CA LEU A 93 16.78 0.60 -4.28
C LEU A 93 15.29 0.26 -4.34
N GLU A 94 14.87 -0.91 -3.83
CA GLU A 94 13.47 -1.32 -3.80
C GLU A 94 12.58 -0.36 -2.98
N GLN A 95 13.09 0.12 -1.84
CA GLN A 95 12.43 1.15 -1.04
C GLN A 95 12.21 2.45 -1.85
N SER A 96 13.23 2.85 -2.61
CA SER A 96 13.20 4.05 -3.44
C SER A 96 12.26 3.90 -4.64
N LEU A 97 12.29 2.77 -5.34
CA LEU A 97 11.36 2.47 -6.44
C LEU A 97 9.91 2.42 -5.95
N SER A 98 9.67 1.78 -4.80
CA SER A 98 8.36 1.73 -4.16
C SER A 98 7.88 3.12 -3.70
N LEU A 99 8.76 3.92 -3.10
CA LEU A 99 8.49 5.32 -2.74
C LEU A 99 8.12 6.15 -3.97
N ARG A 100 8.88 6.03 -5.07
CA ARG A 100 8.60 6.73 -6.33
C ARG A 100 7.22 6.38 -6.87
N ALA A 101 6.87 5.08 -6.88
CA ALA A 101 5.55 4.63 -7.31
C ALA A 101 4.42 5.23 -6.44
N ALA A 102 4.61 5.26 -5.12
CA ALA A 102 3.66 5.87 -4.19
C ALA A 102 3.52 7.39 -4.39
N ILE A 103 4.62 8.11 -4.64
CA ILE A 103 4.58 9.55 -4.96
C ILE A 103 3.84 9.79 -6.27
N ASN A 104 4.11 9.00 -7.31
CA ASN A 104 3.43 9.13 -8.60
C ASN A 104 1.93 8.82 -8.50
N GLN A 105 1.53 7.86 -7.66
CA GLN A 105 0.13 7.61 -7.35
C GLN A 105 -0.52 8.82 -6.65
N GLU A 106 0.14 9.39 -5.63
CA GLU A 106 -0.35 10.58 -4.93
C GLU A 106 -0.46 11.80 -5.86
N LYS A 107 0.54 12.01 -6.73
CA LYS A 107 0.52 13.02 -7.79
C LYS A 107 -0.65 12.82 -8.75
N SER A 108 -0.94 11.59 -9.16
CA SER A 108 -2.08 11.28 -10.04
C SER A 108 -3.41 11.71 -9.42
N VAL A 109 -3.61 11.41 -8.13
CA VAL A 109 -4.82 11.78 -7.39
C VAL A 109 -4.95 13.31 -7.26
N TYR A 110 -3.88 14.00 -6.85
CA TYR A 110 -3.94 15.44 -6.60
C TYR A 110 -3.89 16.30 -7.87
N SER A 111 -3.27 15.82 -8.95
CA SER A 111 -3.22 16.54 -10.23
C SER A 111 -4.55 16.55 -10.97
N HIS A 112 -5.49 15.65 -10.66
CA HIS A 112 -6.76 15.51 -11.40
C HIS A 112 -7.53 16.82 -11.57
N ARG A 113 -7.73 17.58 -10.48
CA ARG A 113 -8.44 18.87 -10.51
C ARG A 113 -7.72 19.87 -11.41
N ARG A 114 -6.40 20.02 -11.23
CA ARG A 114 -5.54 20.92 -12.04
C ARG A 114 -5.60 20.57 -13.53
N ILE A 115 -5.58 19.28 -13.87
CA ILE A 115 -5.70 18.80 -15.26
C ILE A 115 -7.07 19.18 -15.83
N MET A 116 -8.14 18.92 -15.08
CA MET A 116 -9.51 19.21 -15.51
C MET A 116 -9.79 20.70 -15.67
N ASP A 117 -9.23 21.55 -14.81
CA ASP A 117 -9.34 23.01 -14.93
C ASP A 117 -8.68 23.52 -16.23
N ARG A 118 -7.64 22.83 -16.71
CA ARG A 118 -6.90 23.16 -17.94
C ARG A 118 -7.38 22.39 -19.18
N LYS A 119 -8.44 21.58 -19.09
CA LYS A 119 -8.88 20.68 -20.19
C LYS A 119 -9.11 21.38 -21.53
N LYS A 120 -9.59 22.63 -21.53
CA LYS A 120 -9.82 23.43 -22.76
C LYS A 120 -8.49 23.84 -23.42
N ASP A 121 -7.51 24.27 -22.63
CA ASP A 121 -6.15 24.59 -23.11
C ASP A 121 -5.44 23.34 -23.64
N LEU A 122 -5.52 22.24 -22.89
CA LEU A 122 -4.98 20.94 -23.29
C LEU A 122 -5.56 20.46 -24.62
N ARG A 123 -6.88 20.51 -24.78
CA ARG A 123 -7.54 20.20 -26.06
C ARG A 123 -7.01 21.08 -27.17
N ARG A 124 -7.01 22.41 -27.01
CA ARG A 124 -6.55 23.34 -28.05
C ARG A 124 -5.12 23.03 -28.52
N ARG A 125 -4.19 22.79 -27.58
CA ARG A 125 -2.80 22.45 -27.91
C ARG A 125 -2.70 21.10 -28.63
N TYR A 126 -3.47 20.11 -28.17
CA TYR A 126 -3.55 18.80 -28.80
C TYR A 126 -4.05 18.88 -30.26
N GLU A 127 -5.14 19.63 -30.52
CA GLU A 127 -5.63 19.84 -31.89
C GLU A 127 -4.59 20.57 -32.76
N ASN A 128 -3.79 21.46 -32.15
CA ASN A 128 -2.73 22.20 -32.84
C ASN A 128 -1.44 21.40 -33.08
N GLY A 129 -1.40 20.10 -32.76
CA GLY A 129 -0.23 19.27 -33.05
C GLY A 129 0.55 18.78 -31.84
N THR A 130 0.38 19.36 -30.64
CA THR A 130 1.16 18.95 -29.46
C THR A 130 0.88 17.49 -29.08
N GLY A 131 1.96 16.72 -28.84
CA GLY A 131 1.89 15.32 -28.43
C GLY A 131 1.44 15.14 -26.97
N ILE A 132 0.88 13.98 -26.66
CA ILE A 132 0.29 13.70 -25.34
C ILE A 132 1.32 13.74 -24.20
N LEU A 133 2.54 13.26 -24.44
CA LEU A 133 3.60 13.26 -23.42
C LEU A 133 4.07 14.67 -23.08
N GLU A 134 4.14 15.55 -24.08
CA GLU A 134 4.47 16.96 -23.87
C GLU A 134 3.39 17.66 -23.05
N LEU A 135 2.11 17.38 -23.35
CA LEU A 135 0.98 17.88 -22.57
C LEU A 135 0.99 17.33 -21.14
N ALA A 136 1.29 16.05 -20.96
CA ALA A 136 1.44 15.40 -19.66
C ALA A 136 2.55 16.05 -18.82
N LYS A 137 3.72 16.31 -19.43
CA LYS A 137 4.82 17.03 -18.81
C LYS A 137 4.43 18.48 -18.47
N LEU A 138 3.69 19.16 -19.34
CA LEU A 138 3.22 20.53 -19.11
C LEU A 138 2.35 20.66 -17.86
N VAL A 139 1.48 19.68 -17.59
CA VAL A 139 0.62 19.68 -16.40
C VAL A 139 1.12 18.80 -15.27
N ASP A 140 2.30 18.18 -15.43
CA ASP A 140 2.86 17.18 -14.52
C ASP A 140 1.79 16.20 -14.02
N GLY A 141 1.14 15.55 -14.99
CA GLY A 141 0.01 14.66 -14.76
C GLY A 141 0.14 13.37 -15.57
N PRO A 142 -0.52 12.28 -15.15
CA PRO A 142 -0.47 11.01 -15.85
C PRO A 142 -0.98 11.16 -17.29
N PRO A 143 -0.25 10.67 -18.32
CA PRO A 143 -0.62 10.83 -19.73
C PRO A 143 -2.05 10.38 -20.06
N VAL A 144 -2.53 9.25 -19.51
CA VAL A 144 -3.88 8.76 -19.78
C VAL A 144 -4.93 9.69 -19.17
N ASN A 145 -4.65 10.29 -18.01
CA ASN A 145 -5.54 11.27 -17.39
C ASN A 145 -5.60 12.59 -18.16
N VAL A 146 -4.49 13.01 -18.77
CA VAL A 146 -4.47 14.16 -19.69
C VAL A 146 -5.28 13.85 -20.95
N PHE A 147 -5.15 12.65 -21.50
CA PHE A 147 -5.93 12.20 -22.65
C PHE A 147 -7.44 12.19 -22.34
N ARG A 148 -7.83 11.64 -21.17
CA ARG A 148 -9.22 11.69 -20.67
C ARG A 148 -9.74 13.13 -20.54
N ALA A 149 -8.90 14.08 -20.12
CA ALA A 149 -9.30 15.48 -20.01
C ALA A 149 -9.55 16.12 -21.40
N ILE A 150 -8.73 15.79 -22.40
CA ILE A 150 -8.92 16.22 -23.80
C ILE A 150 -10.26 15.68 -24.33
N LEU A 151 -10.53 14.39 -24.16
CA LEU A 151 -11.80 13.78 -24.59
C LEU A 151 -13.01 14.39 -23.84
N THR A 152 -12.85 14.69 -22.55
CA THR A 152 -13.86 15.41 -21.76
C THR A 152 -14.12 16.81 -22.32
N ALA A 153 -13.08 17.52 -22.76
CA ALA A 153 -13.20 18.84 -23.40
C ALA A 153 -13.80 18.79 -24.82
N ARG A 154 -13.86 17.61 -25.43
CA ARG A 154 -14.61 17.31 -26.66
C ARG A 154 -16.07 16.88 -26.38
N ASN A 155 -16.54 17.05 -25.14
CA ASN A 155 -17.90 16.72 -24.69
C ASN A 155 -18.22 15.22 -24.69
N HIS A 156 -17.23 14.33 -24.63
CA HIS A 156 -17.49 12.92 -24.38
C HIS A 156 -17.87 12.69 -22.91
N SER A 157 -18.90 11.88 -22.66
CA SER A 157 -19.29 11.46 -21.31
C SER A 157 -18.26 10.49 -20.72
N LYS A 158 -18.22 10.37 -19.38
CA LYS A 158 -17.32 9.43 -18.68
C LYS A 158 -17.47 7.99 -19.20
N ASN A 159 -18.70 7.54 -19.42
CA ASN A 159 -18.98 6.21 -19.95
C ASN A 159 -18.50 6.04 -21.38
N ARG A 160 -18.69 7.06 -22.23
CA ARG A 160 -18.20 7.03 -23.61
C ARG A 160 -16.67 6.99 -23.66
N ILE A 161 -16.00 7.79 -22.82
CA ILE A 161 -14.53 7.76 -22.70
C ILE A 161 -14.07 6.37 -22.28
N LYS A 162 -14.67 5.78 -21.24
CA LYS A 162 -14.33 4.43 -20.79
C LYS A 162 -14.43 3.41 -21.94
N MET A 163 -15.49 3.47 -22.75
CA MET A 163 -15.65 2.59 -23.91
C MET A 163 -14.61 2.85 -24.99
N MET A 164 -14.28 4.12 -25.28
CA MET A 164 -13.25 4.47 -26.25
C MET A 164 -11.86 3.98 -25.84
N LEU A 165 -11.52 4.02 -24.54
CA LEU A 165 -10.23 3.50 -24.07
C LEU A 165 -10.18 1.96 -24.04
N LYS A 166 -11.34 1.30 -23.82
CA LYS A 166 -11.44 -0.16 -23.90
C LYS A 166 -11.38 -0.68 -25.34
N GLU A 167 -11.92 0.09 -26.27
CA GLU A 167 -11.94 -0.24 -27.71
C GLU A 167 -11.36 0.94 -28.53
N PRO A 168 -10.03 1.14 -28.52
CA PRO A 168 -9.40 2.30 -29.15
C PRO A 168 -9.66 2.43 -30.65
N GLY A 169 -9.89 1.31 -31.35
CA GLY A 169 -10.16 1.28 -32.79
C GLY A 169 -11.35 2.12 -33.26
N ARG A 170 -12.22 2.59 -32.34
CA ARG A 170 -13.32 3.51 -32.65
C ARG A 170 -12.91 4.99 -32.69
N MET A 171 -11.68 5.32 -32.32
CA MET A 171 -11.13 6.69 -32.37
C MET A 171 -10.50 6.99 -33.74
N ASN A 172 -10.18 8.24 -34.04
CA ASN A 172 -9.37 8.55 -35.23
C ASN A 172 -7.92 8.06 -35.04
N GLU A 173 -7.16 7.93 -36.14
CA GLU A 173 -5.79 7.41 -36.11
C GLU A 173 -4.87 8.13 -35.12
N ARG A 174 -4.95 9.47 -35.06
CA ARG A 174 -4.15 10.26 -34.12
C ARG A 174 -4.49 9.93 -32.66
N ASP A 175 -5.78 9.87 -32.33
CA ASP A 175 -6.23 9.55 -30.98
C ASP A 175 -5.88 8.12 -30.57
N GLN A 176 -5.91 7.17 -31.51
CA GLN A 176 -5.42 5.80 -31.28
C GLN A 176 -3.92 5.79 -30.96
N GLU A 177 -3.12 6.44 -31.81
CA GLU A 177 -1.67 6.54 -31.65
C GLU A 177 -1.29 7.21 -30.32
N GLN A 178 -1.89 8.37 -30.03
CA GLN A 178 -1.59 9.12 -28.82
C GLN A 178 -2.13 8.41 -27.57
N PHE A 179 -3.21 7.64 -27.67
CA PHE A 179 -3.66 6.82 -26.55
C PHE A 179 -2.65 5.69 -26.25
N ARG A 180 -2.13 4.99 -27.28
CA ARG A 180 -1.10 3.96 -27.09
C ARG A 180 0.15 4.51 -26.40
N ILE A 181 0.66 5.64 -26.89
CA ILE A 181 1.81 6.34 -26.28
C ILE A 181 1.51 6.73 -24.82
N ALA A 182 0.30 7.21 -24.55
CA ALA A 182 -0.10 7.57 -23.19
C ALA A 182 -0.18 6.35 -22.27
N GLU A 183 -0.71 5.25 -22.76
CA GLU A 183 -0.88 3.98 -22.05
C GLU A 183 0.46 3.35 -21.67
N GLU A 184 1.42 3.32 -22.60
CA GLU A 184 2.78 2.83 -22.36
C GLU A 184 3.54 3.69 -21.33
N ALA A 185 3.30 5.01 -21.34
CA ALA A 185 3.97 5.97 -20.46
C ALA A 185 3.23 6.27 -19.13
N ASP A 186 2.17 5.52 -18.80
CA ASP A 186 1.35 5.75 -17.60
C ASP A 186 1.14 4.45 -16.80
N ARG A 187 2.18 4.06 -16.06
CA ARG A 187 2.11 2.91 -15.15
C ARG A 187 1.03 3.12 -14.07
N VAL A 188 0.74 4.36 -13.68
CA VAL A 188 -0.26 4.62 -12.62
C VAL A 188 -1.67 4.26 -13.10
N ALA A 189 -1.98 4.47 -14.38
CA ALA A 189 -3.25 4.08 -14.97
C ALA A 189 -3.28 2.61 -15.39
N ASN A 190 -2.16 2.06 -15.84
CA ASN A 190 -2.03 0.73 -16.45
C ASN A 190 -1.05 -0.18 -15.69
N VAL A 191 -1.36 -0.46 -14.43
CA VAL A 191 -0.62 -1.49 -13.66
C VAL A 191 -1.17 -2.86 -14.06
N ASP A 192 -0.35 -3.70 -14.71
CA ASP A 192 -0.58 -5.14 -14.64
C ASP A 192 -0.33 -5.56 -13.18
N GLN A 193 -1.41 -5.94 -12.49
CA GLN A 193 -1.37 -6.26 -11.08
C GLN A 193 -1.14 -7.75 -10.83
N SER A 194 -1.16 -8.60 -11.86
CA SER A 194 -1.09 -10.06 -11.71
C SER A 194 0.16 -10.50 -10.96
N GLU A 195 1.33 -9.99 -11.34
CA GLU A 195 2.61 -10.32 -10.70
C GLU A 195 2.73 -9.71 -9.31
N THR A 196 2.27 -8.47 -9.14
CA THR A 196 2.27 -7.81 -7.82
C THR A 196 1.36 -8.55 -6.84
N HIS A 197 0.24 -9.09 -7.29
CA HIS A 197 -0.65 -9.91 -6.47
C HIS A 197 0.01 -11.24 -6.10
N LEU A 198 0.61 -11.94 -7.07
CA LEU A 198 1.31 -13.21 -6.78
C LEU A 198 2.44 -13.04 -5.76
N ALA A 199 3.23 -11.97 -5.90
CA ALA A 199 4.31 -11.67 -4.95
C ALA A 199 3.79 -11.21 -3.58
N ALA A 200 2.60 -10.59 -3.53
CA ALA A 200 1.92 -10.26 -2.28
C ALA A 200 1.40 -11.52 -1.58
N ASP A 201 0.72 -12.41 -2.31
CA ASP A 201 0.23 -13.70 -1.81
C ASP A 201 1.39 -14.55 -1.25
N LEU A 202 2.51 -14.63 -1.99
CA LEU A 202 3.69 -15.35 -1.52
C LEU A 202 4.30 -14.72 -0.26
N PHE A 203 4.27 -13.38 -0.14
CA PHE A 203 4.74 -12.69 1.06
C PHE A 203 3.84 -12.97 2.27
N GLU A 204 2.53 -13.05 2.08
CA GLU A 204 1.58 -13.45 3.11
C GLU A 204 1.80 -14.90 3.58
N ASP A 205 2.04 -15.83 2.64
CA ASP A 205 2.35 -17.23 2.97
C ASP A 205 3.64 -17.34 3.80
N ILE A 206 4.69 -16.62 3.40
CA ILE A 206 5.96 -16.57 4.14
C ILE A 206 5.76 -16.07 5.58
N LEU A 207 4.90 -15.06 5.78
CA LEU A 207 4.57 -14.58 7.12
C LEU A 207 3.78 -15.62 7.93
N CYS A 208 2.85 -16.33 7.30
CA CYS A 208 2.13 -17.43 7.95
C CYS A 208 3.10 -18.51 8.43
N ASP A 209 4.00 -18.96 7.56
CA ASP A 209 5.00 -19.99 7.88
C ASP A 209 5.92 -19.53 9.04
N HIS A 210 6.31 -18.26 9.07
CA HIS A 210 7.12 -17.70 10.15
C HIS A 210 6.37 -17.72 11.49
N PHE A 211 5.14 -17.22 11.56
CA PHE A 211 4.37 -17.23 12.81
C PHE A 211 3.99 -18.65 13.27
N GLU A 212 3.74 -19.58 12.33
CA GLU A 212 3.55 -21.00 12.63
C GLU A 212 4.81 -21.62 13.25
N SER A 213 6.00 -21.28 12.74
CA SER A 213 7.27 -21.76 13.29
C SER A 213 7.54 -21.27 14.72
N LEU A 214 6.96 -20.13 15.10
CA LEU A 214 6.99 -19.57 16.46
C LEU A 214 5.92 -20.18 17.38
N GLY A 215 5.11 -21.12 16.88
CA GLY A 215 4.04 -21.77 17.64
C GLY A 215 2.83 -20.88 17.91
N VAL A 216 2.67 -19.78 17.18
CA VAL A 216 1.54 -18.85 17.35
C VAL A 216 0.34 -19.35 16.54
N ARG A 217 -0.84 -19.45 17.16
CA ARG A 217 -2.06 -19.85 16.47
C ARG A 217 -2.79 -18.65 15.89
N PHE A 218 -3.26 -18.77 14.66
CA PHE A 218 -4.02 -17.72 13.98
C PHE A 218 -5.00 -18.30 12.96
N ARG A 219 -5.95 -17.46 12.54
CA ARG A 219 -6.82 -17.67 11.37
C ARG A 219 -6.26 -16.88 10.19
N ARG A 220 -6.25 -17.48 9.00
CA ARG A 220 -5.83 -16.85 7.74
C ARG A 220 -6.99 -16.08 7.08
N GLN A 221 -6.67 -15.11 6.21
CA GLN A 221 -7.66 -14.33 5.45
C GLN A 221 -8.70 -15.19 4.74
N GLY A 222 -8.28 -16.29 4.10
CA GLY A 222 -9.15 -17.19 3.34
C GLY A 222 -10.23 -17.86 4.20
N GLU A 223 -9.89 -18.21 5.45
CA GLU A 223 -10.83 -18.81 6.40
C GLU A 223 -11.85 -17.78 6.89
N LEU A 224 -11.37 -16.57 7.22
CA LEU A 224 -12.22 -15.45 7.64
C LEU A 224 -13.18 -15.03 6.53
N SER A 225 -12.70 -14.99 5.29
CA SER A 225 -13.51 -14.64 4.13
C SER A 225 -14.65 -15.62 3.90
N LYS A 226 -14.38 -16.94 3.99
CA LYS A 226 -15.41 -17.98 3.85
C LYS A 226 -16.50 -17.84 4.91
N GLU A 227 -16.11 -17.67 6.18
CA GLU A 227 -17.04 -17.50 7.31
C GLU A 227 -17.91 -16.24 7.15
N GLN A 228 -17.32 -15.13 6.72
CA GLN A 228 -18.02 -13.86 6.54
C GLN A 228 -18.91 -13.84 5.31
N ILE A 229 -18.54 -14.52 4.23
CA ILE A 229 -19.43 -14.67 3.07
C ILE A 229 -20.68 -15.45 3.46
N LEU A 230 -20.54 -16.52 4.26
CA LEU A 230 -21.68 -17.33 4.71
C LEU A 230 -22.61 -16.56 5.64
N SER A 231 -22.08 -15.72 6.52
CA SER A 231 -22.88 -14.97 7.51
C SER A 231 -23.39 -13.62 7.00
N GLU A 232 -22.60 -12.91 6.21
CA GLU A 232 -22.81 -11.49 5.84
C GLU A 232 -22.91 -11.26 4.31
N GLY A 233 -22.75 -12.31 3.50
CA GLY A 233 -22.79 -12.24 2.04
C GLY A 233 -21.56 -11.60 1.39
N ARG A 234 -20.58 -11.13 2.18
CA ARG A 234 -19.32 -10.54 1.69
C ARG A 234 -18.24 -10.55 2.77
N PRO A 235 -16.94 -10.51 2.39
CA PRO A 235 -15.86 -10.21 3.33
C PRO A 235 -16.00 -8.78 3.87
N ILE A 236 -15.84 -8.61 5.18
CA ILE A 236 -15.93 -7.31 5.88
C ILE A 236 -14.59 -6.97 6.56
N ARG A 237 -14.04 -7.91 7.35
CA ARG A 237 -12.86 -7.72 8.20
C ARG A 237 -11.98 -8.96 8.15
N THR A 238 -11.07 -9.00 7.18
CA THR A 238 -10.21 -10.15 6.93
C THR A 238 -8.76 -9.67 6.94
N PRO A 239 -8.15 -9.42 8.12
CA PRO A 239 -6.70 -9.30 8.19
C PRO A 239 -6.05 -10.60 7.69
N ASP A 240 -4.78 -10.51 7.30
CA ASP A 240 -4.07 -11.65 6.71
C ASP A 240 -3.82 -12.73 7.77
N LEU A 241 -3.48 -12.29 8.99
CA LEU A 241 -3.42 -13.13 10.18
C LEU A 241 -4.29 -12.52 11.30
N LEU A 242 -5.20 -13.33 11.86
CA LEU A 242 -5.94 -13.02 13.09
C LEU A 242 -5.51 -13.97 14.21
N PHE A 243 -4.81 -13.46 15.22
CA PHE A 243 -4.22 -14.30 16.27
C PHE A 243 -5.26 -14.83 17.26
N LEU A 244 -5.12 -16.11 17.59
CA LEU A 244 -5.90 -16.82 18.60
C LEU A 244 -5.18 -16.89 19.96
N ASP A 245 -3.94 -16.43 20.01
CA ASP A 245 -3.11 -16.28 21.21
C ASP A 245 -2.91 -14.79 21.57
N ASP A 246 -2.54 -14.52 22.82
CA ASP A 246 -2.12 -13.19 23.30
C ASP A 246 -0.68 -12.93 22.86
N LEU A 247 -0.50 -12.64 21.57
CA LEU A 247 0.78 -12.29 20.99
C LEU A 247 1.17 -10.86 21.39
N ARG A 248 2.41 -10.70 21.88
CA ARG A 248 3.04 -9.40 22.11
C ARG A 248 4.30 -9.30 21.27
N ILE A 249 4.32 -8.28 20.41
CA ILE A 249 5.49 -7.98 19.58
C ILE A 249 6.13 -6.73 20.19
N ASN A 250 7.39 -6.83 20.61
CA ASN A 250 8.12 -5.76 21.29
C ASN A 250 7.34 -5.22 22.52
N GLY A 251 6.74 -6.12 23.29
CA GLY A 251 5.92 -5.79 24.47
C GLY A 251 4.54 -5.15 24.17
N ILE A 252 4.17 -4.96 22.91
CA ILE A 252 2.88 -4.36 22.52
C ILE A 252 1.92 -5.47 22.04
N PRO A 253 0.67 -5.54 22.57
CA PRO A 253 -0.32 -6.51 22.13
C PRO A 253 -0.58 -6.44 20.63
N CYS A 254 -0.67 -7.60 19.99
CA CYS A 254 -0.90 -7.72 18.56
C CYS A 254 -2.00 -8.75 18.29
N ALA A 255 -3.20 -8.27 17.95
CA ALA A 255 -4.36 -9.11 17.67
C ALA A 255 -4.43 -9.60 16.23
N TRP A 256 -3.84 -8.85 15.31
CA TRP A 256 -3.91 -9.12 13.87
C TRP A 256 -2.69 -8.53 13.16
N ILE A 257 -2.36 -9.13 12.02
CA ILE A 257 -1.35 -8.62 11.07
C ILE A 257 -1.97 -8.49 9.69
N ASP A 258 -1.58 -7.42 9.00
CA ASP A 258 -1.86 -7.23 7.59
C ASP A 258 -0.53 -6.90 6.88
N ALA A 259 -0.23 -7.64 5.83
CA ALA A 259 1.00 -7.61 5.07
C ALA A 259 0.91 -6.57 3.95
N LYS A 260 2.00 -5.84 3.72
CA LYS A 260 2.11 -4.87 2.63
C LYS A 260 3.34 -5.17 1.80
N HIS A 261 3.11 -5.57 0.56
CA HIS A 261 4.14 -5.80 -0.45
C HIS A 261 4.69 -4.48 -1.05
N PHE A 262 4.95 -3.47 -0.22
CA PHE A 262 5.50 -2.17 -0.65
C PHE A 262 6.16 -1.45 0.52
N PHE A 263 6.88 -0.36 0.26
CA PHE A 263 7.49 0.48 1.28
C PHE A 263 6.46 1.36 2.00
N GLY A 264 6.43 1.28 3.34
CA GLY A 264 5.56 2.06 4.22
C GLY A 264 5.91 3.55 4.27
N SER A 265 5.60 4.28 3.20
CA SER A 265 5.95 5.69 3.08
C SER A 265 5.10 6.62 3.97
N ALA A 266 5.71 7.69 4.49
CA ALA A 266 5.04 8.76 5.23
C ALA A 266 4.25 9.75 4.33
N LEU A 267 3.68 9.24 3.24
CA LEU A 267 2.87 10.00 2.28
C LEU A 267 1.41 10.09 2.74
N SER A 268 0.72 11.16 2.35
CA SER A 268 -0.58 11.49 2.92
C SER A 268 -1.70 10.58 2.41
N PHE A 269 -1.66 10.24 1.12
CA PHE A 269 -2.66 9.42 0.45
C PHE A 269 -2.61 7.94 0.90
N PRO A 270 -1.46 7.22 0.81
CA PRO A 270 -1.39 5.83 1.24
C PRO A 270 -1.64 5.71 2.75
N ARG A 271 -1.10 6.60 3.58
CA ARG A 271 -1.35 6.60 5.03
C ARG A 271 -2.83 6.68 5.38
N LYS A 272 -3.60 7.56 4.72
CA LYS A 272 -5.06 7.66 4.94
C LYS A 272 -5.79 6.38 4.53
N LYS A 273 -5.37 5.73 3.45
CA LYS A 273 -5.95 4.45 2.99
C LYS A 273 -5.66 3.35 4.01
N THR A 274 -4.42 3.21 4.45
CA THR A 274 -4.01 2.23 5.48
C THR A 274 -4.69 2.50 6.81
N GLN A 275 -4.75 3.73 7.29
CA GLN A 275 -5.42 4.05 8.56
C GLN A 275 -6.92 3.67 8.53
N LYS A 276 -7.61 3.85 7.40
CA LYS A 276 -9.00 3.38 7.28
C LYS A 276 -9.12 1.86 7.41
N GLN A 277 -8.13 1.11 6.92
CA GLN A 277 -8.07 -0.35 7.07
C GLN A 277 -7.81 -0.72 8.53
N VAL A 278 -6.75 -0.16 9.12
CA VAL A 278 -6.39 -0.32 10.54
C VAL A 278 -7.60 -0.06 11.44
N ASN A 279 -8.30 1.06 11.25
CA ASN A 279 -9.48 1.41 12.05
C ASN A 279 -10.56 0.32 12.04
N ARG A 280 -10.81 -0.32 10.90
CA ARG A 280 -11.83 -1.39 10.79
C ARG A 280 -11.45 -2.63 11.58
N TYR A 281 -10.17 -2.97 11.64
CA TYR A 281 -9.67 -4.10 12.42
C TYR A 281 -9.60 -3.75 13.90
N THR A 282 -9.09 -2.57 14.24
CA THR A 282 -8.92 -2.13 15.64
C THR A 282 -10.25 -1.96 16.37
N GLU A 283 -11.30 -1.58 15.64
CA GLU A 283 -12.65 -1.52 16.19
C GLU A 283 -13.13 -2.88 16.69
N VAL A 284 -12.69 -3.98 16.11
CA VAL A 284 -13.17 -5.32 16.47
C VAL A 284 -12.16 -6.09 17.31
N TYR A 285 -10.91 -6.11 16.87
CA TYR A 285 -9.88 -6.98 17.43
C TYR A 285 -8.95 -6.26 18.42
N GLY A 286 -8.91 -4.92 18.38
CA GLY A 286 -7.92 -4.13 19.13
C GLY A 286 -6.62 -3.89 18.36
N GLN A 287 -5.55 -3.57 19.10
CA GLN A 287 -4.21 -3.29 18.55
C GLN A 287 -3.73 -4.41 17.62
N GLY A 288 -3.07 -4.05 16.52
CA GLY A 288 -2.40 -5.01 15.64
C GLY A 288 -1.08 -4.48 15.09
N ALA A 289 -0.66 -5.02 13.95
CA ALA A 289 0.54 -4.57 13.25
C ALA A 289 0.38 -4.62 11.73
N ILE A 290 1.16 -3.80 11.04
CA ILE A 290 1.36 -3.87 9.59
C ILE A 290 2.81 -4.27 9.34
N ILE A 291 3.04 -5.35 8.60
CA ILE A 291 4.40 -5.74 8.17
C ILE A 291 4.60 -5.25 6.73
N TYR A 292 5.63 -4.43 6.52
CA TYR A 292 5.99 -3.93 5.20
C TYR A 292 7.17 -4.70 4.63
N ARG A 293 7.01 -5.32 3.45
CA ARG A 293 8.06 -6.08 2.76
C ARG A 293 9.36 -5.30 2.61
N HIS A 294 9.26 -4.04 2.20
CA HIS A 294 10.42 -3.17 1.98
C HIS A 294 10.66 -2.25 3.17
N GLY A 295 10.12 -2.56 4.35
CA GLY A 295 10.21 -1.68 5.51
C GLY A 295 9.35 -0.44 5.41
N PHE A 296 9.56 0.49 6.34
CA PHE A 296 8.72 1.67 6.49
C PHE A 296 9.51 2.91 6.89
N CYS A 297 8.88 4.07 6.74
CA CYS A 297 9.41 5.35 7.18
C CYS A 297 9.05 5.61 8.64
N ASP A 298 9.99 6.07 9.47
CA ASP A 298 9.73 6.40 10.89
C ASP A 298 8.63 7.46 11.07
N GLY A 299 8.48 8.36 10.09
CA GLY A 299 7.44 9.37 10.02
C GLY A 299 6.04 8.83 9.66
N LEU A 300 5.91 7.55 9.32
CA LEU A 300 4.61 6.91 9.09
C LEU A 300 3.93 6.67 10.44
N HIS A 301 2.83 7.38 10.69
CA HIS A 301 2.05 7.24 11.91
C HIS A 301 0.70 6.58 11.61
N LEU A 302 0.48 5.42 12.23
CA LEU A 302 -0.77 4.68 12.24
C LEU A 302 -1.20 4.49 13.69
N ARG A 303 -2.44 4.86 14.02
CA ARG A 303 -3.01 4.61 15.36
C ARG A 303 -3.63 3.23 15.39
N GLY A 304 -3.42 2.49 16.48
CA GLY A 304 -3.98 1.15 16.64
C GLY A 304 -3.18 0.05 15.94
N ALA A 305 -2.04 0.38 15.31
CA ALA A 305 -1.19 -0.59 14.64
C ALA A 305 0.29 -0.22 14.73
N GLN A 306 1.09 -1.19 15.16
CA GLN A 306 2.54 -1.14 15.01
C GLN A 306 2.93 -1.24 13.54
N LYS A 307 4.14 -0.77 13.20
CA LYS A 307 4.72 -0.95 11.87
C LYS A 307 5.97 -1.78 12.04
N LEU A 308 6.10 -2.81 11.23
CA LEU A 308 7.16 -3.79 11.32
C LEU A 308 7.82 -3.94 9.95
N ASP A 309 9.10 -4.28 9.97
CA ASP A 309 9.88 -4.63 8.77
C ASP A 309 9.79 -6.13 8.52
N ALA A 310 9.92 -6.57 7.27
CA ALA A 310 10.02 -7.98 6.92
C ALA A 310 11.42 -8.59 7.20
N MET A 311 12.40 -7.79 7.63
CA MET A 311 13.78 -8.22 7.92
C MET A 311 13.89 -9.52 8.76
N PRO A 312 13.07 -9.78 9.79
CA PRO A 312 13.18 -11.01 10.58
C PRO A 312 12.72 -12.28 9.86
N VAL A 313 12.20 -12.15 8.65
CA VAL A 313 11.50 -13.20 7.92
C VAL A 313 12.36 -13.66 6.75
N ASP A 314 12.42 -14.97 6.50
CA ASP A 314 13.15 -15.53 5.37
C ASP A 314 12.41 -15.25 4.05
N LEU A 315 12.96 -14.33 3.25
CA LEU A 315 12.41 -13.93 1.96
C LEU A 315 12.99 -14.72 0.78
N SER A 316 13.77 -15.79 0.99
CA SER A 316 14.46 -16.53 -0.08
C SER A 316 13.50 -16.99 -1.18
N ARG A 317 12.34 -17.57 -0.81
CA ARG A 317 11.28 -17.96 -1.77
C ARG A 317 10.82 -16.81 -2.66
N LEU A 318 10.76 -15.60 -2.11
CA LEU A 318 10.33 -14.40 -2.82
C LEU A 318 11.44 -13.84 -3.71
N ILE A 319 12.70 -14.01 -3.32
CA ILE A 319 13.87 -13.65 -4.14
C ILE A 319 13.94 -14.58 -5.37
N GLU A 320 13.87 -15.90 -5.16
CA GLU A 320 13.83 -16.90 -6.25
C GLU A 320 12.68 -16.66 -7.23
N HIS A 321 11.51 -16.26 -6.72
CA HIS A 321 10.36 -15.90 -7.55
C HIS A 321 10.67 -14.71 -8.49
N ASN A 322 11.43 -13.72 -8.03
CA ASN A 322 11.77 -12.55 -8.86
C ASN A 322 12.91 -12.87 -9.84
N GLU A 323 13.89 -13.69 -9.43
CA GLU A 323 15.04 -14.07 -10.25
C GLU A 323 14.67 -15.01 -11.40
N SER A 324 13.75 -15.97 -11.18
CA SER A 324 13.29 -16.89 -12.23
C SER A 324 12.50 -16.23 -13.37
N ARG A 325 12.31 -14.91 -13.30
CA ARG A 325 11.48 -14.11 -14.22
C ARG A 325 12.18 -12.85 -14.75
N SER A 326 13.42 -12.61 -14.34
CA SER A 326 14.31 -11.54 -14.87
C SER A 326 15.08 -12.05 -16.09
#